data_AF-A0AAU8AEK7-F1
#
_entry.id   AF-A0AAU8AEK7-F1
#
_cell.length_a   1.000
_cell.length_b   1.000
_cell.length_c   1.000
_cell.angle_alpha   90.00
_cell.angle_beta   90.00
_cell.angle_gamma   90.00
#
_symmetry.space_group_name_H-M   'P 1'
#
loop_
_entity.id
_entity.type
_entity.pdbx_description
1 polymer ?
#
loop_
_entity_poly.entity_id
_entity_poly.type
_entity_poly.pdbx_seq_one_letter_code
_entity_poly.pdbx_strand_id
1 'polypeptide(L)'
;MRYLVFGALLLCGACASQVMEGYVGKSIQEPMLDYGPPTSTLDLGGGRRAFQWRIDSTGVVPMTSTSSFDVHGSDGHTSAHGTTTSYVPYSKQCLYTLTAVERGKDYIVDGFRKPSFECE
;
A
#
# COMPACT_ATOMS: atom_id res chain seq x y z
N MET A 1 27.72 -2.30 -35.91
CA MET A 1 26.26 -2.50 -35.80
C MET A 1 25.98 -3.10 -34.43
N ARG A 2 25.28 -2.36 -33.54
CA ARG A 2 23.82 -2.52 -33.27
C ARG A 2 23.60 -3.83 -32.49
N TYR A 3 23.21 -3.86 -31.22
CA TYR A 3 22.07 -3.20 -30.54
C TYR A 3 22.41 -3.10 -29.03
N LEU A 4 22.45 -1.95 -28.35
CA LEU A 4 21.33 -1.17 -27.77
C LEU A 4 20.14 -2.02 -27.30
N VAL A 5 20.20 -2.52 -26.05
CA VAL A 5 19.04 -2.65 -25.13
C VAL A 5 19.59 -2.64 -23.70
N PHE A 6 19.82 -1.47 -23.10
CA PHE A 6 20.00 -1.36 -21.65
C PHE A 6 18.72 -0.78 -21.05
N GLY A 7 17.96 -1.67 -20.40
CA GLY A 7 17.09 -1.34 -19.26
C GLY A 7 15.93 -0.39 -19.53
N ALA A 8 14.93 -0.84 -20.29
CA ALA A 8 13.58 -0.34 -20.11
C ALA A 8 12.98 -0.95 -18.83
N LEU A 9 12.18 -0.14 -18.12
CA LEU A 9 11.31 -0.47 -16.99
C LEU A 9 11.95 -0.66 -15.60
N LEU A 10 11.99 0.43 -14.83
CA LEU A 10 11.87 0.40 -13.36
C LEU A 10 11.02 1.61 -12.92
N LEU A 11 9.79 1.66 -13.41
CA LEU A 11 8.72 2.53 -12.89
C LEU A 11 7.75 1.69 -12.05
N CYS A 12 8.27 0.83 -11.18
CA CYS A 12 7.47 0.34 -10.07
C CYS A 12 7.35 1.51 -9.09
N GLY A 13 6.13 2.00 -8.86
CA GLY A 13 5.86 2.92 -7.75
C GLY A 13 6.56 2.38 -6.51
N ALA A 14 7.26 3.25 -5.77
CA ALA A 14 7.94 2.82 -4.56
C ALA A 14 6.92 2.15 -3.66
N CYS A 15 6.97 0.82 -3.55
CA CYS A 15 6.04 0.12 -2.70
C CYS A 15 6.23 0.66 -1.29
N ALA A 16 5.15 0.77 -0.53
CA ALA A 16 5.22 1.40 0.78
C ALA A 16 6.24 0.70 1.71
N SER A 17 6.49 -0.61 1.50
CA SER A 17 7.58 -1.33 2.15
C SER A 17 8.98 -0.78 1.82
N GLN A 18 9.23 -0.40 0.57
CA GLN A 18 10.52 0.14 0.12
C GLN A 18 10.78 1.54 0.68
N VAL A 19 9.73 2.34 0.84
CA VAL A 19 9.83 3.63 1.54
C VAL A 19 10.22 3.42 3.00
N MET A 20 9.56 2.47 3.69
CA MET A 20 9.91 2.16 5.08
C MET A 20 11.31 1.61 5.26
N GLU A 21 11.76 0.74 4.35
CA GLU A 21 13.12 0.21 4.32
C GLU A 21 14.16 1.35 4.21
N GLY A 22 13.84 2.40 3.45
CA GLY A 22 14.68 3.59 3.31
C GLY A 22 14.93 4.40 4.59
N TYR A 23 14.18 4.14 5.67
CA TYR A 23 14.44 4.72 6.98
C TYR A 23 15.36 3.89 7.87
N VAL A 24 15.62 2.62 7.53
CA VAL A 24 16.50 1.76 8.34
C VAL A 24 17.90 2.37 8.41
N GLY A 25 18.44 2.49 9.64
CA GLY A 25 19.71 3.14 9.93
C GLY A 25 19.64 4.65 10.12
N LYS A 26 18.49 5.28 9.90
CA LYS A 26 18.28 6.72 10.13
C LYS A 26 17.60 6.99 11.47
N SER A 27 17.57 8.27 11.83
CA SER A 27 16.80 8.76 12.97
C SER A 27 15.30 8.49 12.78
N ILE A 28 14.60 8.16 13.87
CA ILE A 28 13.13 8.10 13.88
C ILE A 28 12.50 9.47 13.60
N GLN A 29 13.26 10.55 13.71
CA GLN A 29 12.78 11.89 13.37
C GLN A 29 12.50 12.04 11.88
N GLU A 30 13.20 11.31 11.00
CA GLU A 30 12.97 11.36 9.55
C GLU A 30 11.52 11.01 9.16
N PRO A 31 10.98 9.82 9.51
CA PRO A 31 9.57 9.50 9.23
C PRO A 31 8.60 10.38 10.00
N MET A 32 9.00 10.96 11.15
CA MET A 32 8.17 11.94 11.86
C MET A 32 8.09 13.28 11.13
N LEU A 33 9.13 13.68 10.40
CA LEU A 33 9.13 14.88 9.56
C LEU A 33 8.27 14.67 8.31
N ASP A 34 8.31 13.47 7.74
CA ASP A 34 7.56 13.14 6.52
C ASP A 34 6.07 12.90 6.78
N TYR A 35 5.72 12.20 7.85
CA TYR A 35 4.35 11.74 8.13
C TYR A 35 3.72 12.32 9.40
N GLY A 36 4.46 13.17 10.12
CA GLY A 36 4.04 13.67 11.42
C GLY A 36 4.26 12.66 12.56
N PRO A 37 3.79 12.99 13.77
CA PRO A 37 3.99 12.13 14.93
C PRO A 37 3.32 10.76 14.75
N PRO A 38 3.92 9.69 15.31
CA PRO A 38 3.34 8.35 15.25
C PRO A 38 1.97 8.34 15.96
N THR A 39 1.04 7.58 15.40
CA THR A 39 -0.27 7.33 16.00
C THR A 39 -0.18 6.50 17.29
N SER A 40 0.83 5.62 17.39
CA SER A 40 1.08 4.81 18.56
C SER A 40 2.56 4.50 18.71
N THR A 41 3.01 4.33 19.95
CA THR A 41 4.35 3.84 20.26
C THR A 41 4.26 2.69 21.25
N LEU A 42 4.99 1.62 21.00
CA LEU A 42 5.06 0.43 21.88
C LEU A 42 6.50 0.21 22.33
N ASP A 43 6.72 0.09 23.63
CA ASP A 43 8.01 -0.35 24.17
C ASP A 43 8.19 -1.85 23.92
N LEU A 44 9.31 -2.23 23.29
CA LEU A 44 9.66 -3.62 22.98
C LEU A 44 10.63 -4.22 24.01
N GLY A 45 11.05 -3.43 25.00
CA GLY A 45 12.08 -3.79 25.96
C GLY A 45 13.49 -3.63 25.41
N GLY A 46 14.48 -3.57 26.32
CA GLY A 46 15.90 -3.47 25.95
C GLY A 46 16.28 -2.17 25.24
N GLY A 47 15.57 -1.07 25.51
CA GLY A 47 15.78 0.22 24.85
C GLY A 47 15.28 0.26 23.40
N ARG A 48 14.45 -0.70 22.99
CA ARG A 48 13.83 -0.74 21.66
C ARG A 48 12.38 -0.29 21.74
N ARG A 49 11.92 0.42 20.71
CA ARG A 49 10.56 0.92 20.60
C ARG A 49 10.02 0.73 19.20
N ALA A 50 8.76 0.39 19.09
CA ALA A 50 8.00 0.40 17.84
C ALA A 50 7.25 1.73 17.73
N PHE A 51 7.26 2.31 16.54
CA PHE A 51 6.56 3.53 16.16
C PHE A 51 5.59 3.19 15.04
N GLN A 52 4.32 3.54 15.20
CA GLN A 52 3.26 3.14 14.30
C GLN A 52 2.51 4.34 13.74
N TRP A 53 2.30 4.34 12.43
CA TRP A 53 1.50 5.32 11.71
C TRP A 53 0.30 4.64 11.09
N ARG A 54 -0.88 5.23 11.27
CA ARG A 54 -2.10 4.85 10.59
C ARG A 54 -2.32 5.81 9.43
N ILE A 55 -2.21 5.31 8.20
CA ILE A 55 -2.36 6.10 6.98
C ILE A 55 -3.53 5.53 6.19
N ASP A 56 -4.45 6.40 5.78
CA ASP A 56 -5.58 6.03 4.94
C ASP A 56 -5.11 5.88 3.49
N SER A 57 -5.11 4.66 2.96
CA SER A 57 -4.92 4.38 1.55
C SER A 57 -6.25 4.45 0.83
N THR A 58 -6.35 5.32 -0.18
CA THR A 58 -7.58 5.53 -0.96
C THR A 58 -7.31 5.24 -2.43
N GLY A 59 -8.29 4.64 -3.10
CA GLY A 59 -8.17 4.33 -4.52
C GLY A 59 -9.52 4.02 -5.16
N VAL A 60 -9.49 3.61 -6.43
CA VAL A 60 -10.67 3.17 -7.18
C VAL A 60 -10.42 1.78 -7.74
N VAL A 61 -11.39 0.88 -7.57
CA VAL A 61 -11.34 -0.47 -8.16
C VAL A 61 -12.42 -0.62 -9.23
N PRO A 62 -12.09 -1.21 -10.39
CA PRO A 62 -13.10 -1.57 -11.37
C PRO A 62 -13.91 -2.76 -10.85
N MET A 63 -15.22 -2.58 -10.76
CA MET A 63 -16.20 -3.61 -10.44
C MET A 63 -16.99 -3.95 -11.71
N THR A 64 -16.89 -5.19 -12.14
CA THR A 64 -17.62 -5.70 -13.31
C THR A 64 -18.94 -6.32 -12.87
N SER A 65 -20.05 -5.81 -13.39
CA SER A 65 -21.39 -6.37 -13.19
C SER A 65 -21.88 -6.96 -14.52
N THR A 66 -22.23 -8.24 -14.50
CA THR A 66 -22.85 -8.93 -15.64
C THR A 66 -24.36 -8.97 -15.42
N SER A 67 -25.12 -8.40 -16.35
CA SER A 67 -26.58 -8.46 -16.37
C SER A 67 -27.05 -9.40 -17.48
N SER A 68 -27.91 -10.36 -17.12
CA SER A 68 -28.57 -11.25 -18.09
C SER A 68 -30.00 -10.77 -18.34
N PHE A 69 -30.38 -10.73 -19.62
CA PHE A 69 -31.70 -10.31 -20.09
C PHE A 69 -32.32 -11.45 -20.90
N ASP A 70 -33.47 -11.97 -20.48
CA ASP A 70 -34.21 -12.94 -21.26
C ASP A 70 -35.13 -12.23 -22.26
N VAL A 71 -34.80 -12.33 -23.53
CA VAL A 71 -35.55 -11.76 -24.65
C VAL A 71 -36.55 -12.80 -25.14
N HIS A 72 -37.83 -12.50 -24.99
CA HIS A 72 -38.94 -13.33 -25.46
C HIS A 72 -39.49 -12.75 -26.77
N GLY A 73 -39.39 -13.52 -27.86
CA GLY A 73 -39.92 -13.17 -29.18
C GLY A 73 -40.94 -14.19 -29.67
N SER A 74 -41.63 -13.88 -30.77
CA SER A 74 -42.64 -14.76 -31.38
C SER A 74 -42.10 -16.12 -31.84
N ASP A 75 -40.79 -16.21 -32.11
CA ASP A 75 -40.11 -17.41 -32.63
C ASP A 75 -39.22 -18.13 -31.60
N GLY A 76 -39.24 -17.71 -30.32
CA GLY A 76 -38.51 -18.39 -29.24
C GLY A 76 -37.94 -17.47 -28.16
N HIS A 77 -37.22 -18.08 -27.21
CA HIS A 77 -36.56 -17.41 -26.09
C HIS A 77 -35.05 -17.38 -26.32
N THR A 78 -34.42 -16.23 -26.11
CA THR A 78 -32.96 -16.09 -26.15
C THR A 78 -32.48 -15.22 -24.99
N SER A 79 -31.30 -15.52 -24.43
CA SER A 79 -30.75 -14.77 -23.30
C SER A 79 -29.57 -13.92 -23.77
N ALA A 80 -29.66 -12.61 -23.56
CA ALA A 80 -28.59 -11.64 -23.84
C ALA A 80 -27.83 -11.31 -22.55
N HIS A 81 -26.51 -11.11 -22.64
CA HIS A 81 -25.68 -10.74 -21.49
C HIS A 81 -25.02 -9.39 -21.75
N GLY A 82 -25.27 -8.42 -20.89
CA GLY A 82 -24.56 -7.14 -20.83
C GLY A 82 -23.48 -7.19 -19.76
N THR A 83 -22.31 -6.60 -20.03
CA THR A 83 -21.26 -6.44 -19.02
C THR A 83 -20.99 -4.95 -18.85
N THR A 84 -21.11 -4.46 -17.61
CA THR A 84 -20.87 -3.05 -17.27
C THR A 84 -19.77 -2.98 -16.22
N THR A 85 -18.75 -2.16 -16.47
CA THR A 85 -17.67 -1.90 -15.52
C THR A 85 -17.92 -0.55 -14.85
N SER A 86 -17.99 -0.53 -13.52
CA SER A 86 -18.10 0.69 -12.71
C SER A 86 -16.85 0.86 -11.84
N TYR A 87 -16.46 2.10 -11.53
CA TYR A 87 -15.30 2.38 -10.68
C TYR A 87 -15.79 2.78 -9.28
N VAL A 88 -15.54 1.91 -8.30
CA VAL A 88 -16.00 2.13 -6.93
C VAL A 88 -14.82 2.63 -6.08
N PRO A 89 -14.95 3.78 -5.39
CA PRO A 89 -13.91 4.26 -4.50
C PRO A 89 -13.80 3.35 -3.27
N TYR A 90 -12.57 3.09 -2.83
CA TYR A 90 -12.28 2.38 -1.59
C TYR A 90 -11.37 3.23 -0.70
N SER A 91 -11.53 3.06 0.62
CA SER A 91 -10.64 3.61 1.63
C SER A 91 -10.30 2.50 2.63
N LYS A 92 -9.01 2.35 2.94
CA LYS A 92 -8.48 1.33 3.86
C LYS A 92 -7.43 1.97 4.77
N GLN A 93 -7.40 1.52 6.02
CA GLN A 93 -6.40 1.94 7.00
C GLN A 93 -5.19 1.02 6.96
N CYS A 94 -4.04 1.56 6.58
CA CYS A 94 -2.76 0.86 6.55
C CYS A 94 -1.95 1.21 7.81
N LEU A 95 -1.41 0.19 8.47
CA LEU A 95 -0.59 0.35 9.67
C LEU A 95 0.89 0.15 9.32
N TYR A 96 1.64 1.24 9.30
CA TYR A 96 3.08 1.26 9.05
C TYR A 96 3.82 1.22 10.38
N THR A 97 4.73 0.27 10.57
CA THR A 97 5.47 0.12 11.83
C THR A 97 6.97 0.09 11.59
N LEU A 98 7.68 1.02 12.20
CA LEU A 98 9.14 1.03 12.30
C LEU A 98 9.56 0.61 13.71
N THR A 99 10.63 -0.17 13.82
CA THR A 99 11.30 -0.43 15.10
C THR A 99 12.58 0.39 15.15
N ALA A 100 12.90 0.91 16.33
CA ALA A 100 14.10 1.69 16.53
C ALA A 100 14.71 1.40 17.90
N VAL A 101 16.03 1.51 17.99
CA VAL A 101 16.79 1.35 19.24
C VAL A 101 17.27 2.70 19.73
N GLU A 102 17.22 2.90 21.04
CA GLU A 102 17.70 4.11 21.69
C GLU A 102 19.22 4.26 21.53
N ARG A 103 19.63 5.44 21.07
CA ARG A 103 21.02 5.87 20.88
C ARG A 103 21.17 7.30 21.38
N GLY A 104 21.58 7.42 22.65
CA GLY A 104 21.76 8.73 23.28
C GLY A 104 20.42 9.43 23.50
N LYS A 105 20.13 10.47 22.72
CA LYS A 105 18.88 11.25 22.79
C LYS A 105 17.91 10.96 21.64
N ASP A 106 18.28 10.03 20.77
CA ASP A 106 17.54 9.70 19.56
C ASP A 106 17.23 8.19 19.51
N TYR A 107 16.30 7.82 18.64
CA TYR A 107 16.00 6.43 18.31
C TYR A 107 16.41 6.18 16.87
N ILE A 108 17.32 5.24 16.65
CA ILE A 108 17.77 4.87 15.31
C ILE A 108 16.97 3.67 14.84
N VAL A 109 16.33 3.81 13.69
CA VAL A 109 15.50 2.77 13.08
C VAL A 109 16.37 1.55 12.81
N ASP A 110 16.00 0.40 13.40
CA ASP A 110 16.70 -0.87 13.27
C ASP A 110 15.93 -1.89 12.43
N GLY A 111 14.67 -1.59 12.08
CA GLY A 111 13.85 -2.45 11.24
C GLY A 111 12.46 -1.90 10.99
N PHE A 112 11.67 -2.66 10.23
CA PHE A 112 10.29 -2.34 9.92
C PHE A 112 9.44 -3.61 9.84
N ARG A 113 8.14 -3.49 10.06
CA ARG A 113 7.18 -4.56 9.74
C ARG A 113 6.58 -4.26 8.38
N LYS A 114 6.73 -5.21 7.45
CA LYS A 114 6.12 -5.13 6.13
C LYS A 114 4.60 -4.89 6.28
N PRO A 115 4.03 -3.89 5.59
CA PRO A 115 2.59 -3.63 5.65
C PRO A 115 1.85 -4.74 4.90
N SER A 116 0.52 -4.81 5.05
CA SER A 116 -0.30 -5.76 4.29
C SER A 116 -0.11 -5.55 2.79
N PHE A 117 -0.25 -6.62 2.00
CA PHE A 117 -0.05 -6.57 0.55
C PHE A 117 -0.92 -5.51 -0.16
N GLU A 118 -2.12 -5.24 0.36
CA GLU A 118 -3.02 -4.20 -0.16
C GLU A 118 -2.56 -2.76 0.14
N CYS A 119 -1.49 -2.60 0.91
CA CYS A 119 -0.91 -1.32 1.33
C CYS A 119 0.51 -1.13 0.76
N GLU A 120 0.89 -1.94 -0.23
CA GLU A 120 2.12 -1.81 -1.02
C GLU A 120 1.97 -0.73 -2.09
#